data_AF-A0A2S7IQW7-F1
#
_entry.id   AF-A0A2S7IQW7-F1
#
_cell.length_a   1.000
_cell.length_b   1.000
_cell.length_c   1.000
_cell.angle_alpha   90.00
_cell.angle_beta   90.00
_cell.angle_gamma   90.00
#
_symmetry.space_group_name_H-M   'P 1'
#
loop_
_entity.id
_entity.type
_entity.pdbx_description
1 polymer ?
#
loop_
_entity_poly.entity_id
_entity_poly.type
_entity_poly.pdbx_seq_one_letter_code
_entity_poly.pdbx_strand_id
1 'polypeptide(L)'
;MKTVMLVTGLLLSFTLQAQKNRQERTESTYDTTMRVTNRKPVKMDPTKDIVQNINNSHLFYSFMTAIRGVGLVQTLQGPGPFTVFAPTDSAFQGSSQVHPLMEDDNHVAELKKIMSLHIVPGKWTIRSLQEALKKGNGQVALVTLDGEKIMVLQKGKQLAIQDRKGTLAYLSPTDQLQKNGVIHMVNAILRP
;
A
#
# COMPACT_ATOMS: atom_id res chain seq x y z
N MET A 1 28.95 -36.76 44.21
CA MET A 1 29.15 -36.83 42.74
C MET A 1 27.93 -37.55 42.17
N LYS A 2 27.14 -37.10 41.20
CA LYS A 2 27.27 -36.05 40.18
C LYS A 2 25.88 -35.76 39.58
N THR A 3 25.61 -34.47 39.37
CA THR A 3 24.95 -33.86 38.20
C THR A 3 23.51 -34.24 37.84
N VAL A 4 22.60 -33.33 38.20
CA VAL A 4 21.37 -33.01 37.46
C VAL A 4 21.76 -32.26 36.18
N MET A 5 21.21 -32.61 35.01
CA MET A 5 21.31 -31.77 33.82
C MET A 5 19.96 -31.64 33.10
N LEU A 6 19.50 -30.39 32.99
CA LEU A 6 18.29 -29.91 32.33
C LEU A 6 18.22 -30.33 30.85
N VAL A 7 17.05 -30.81 30.43
CA VAL A 7 16.65 -30.88 29.01
C VAL A 7 15.53 -29.87 28.78
N THR A 8 15.88 -28.60 28.55
CA THR A 8 14.94 -27.54 28.15
C THR A 8 15.58 -26.70 27.08
N GLY A 9 15.53 -27.13 25.81
CA GLY A 9 16.19 -26.37 24.74
C GLY A 9 15.68 -26.58 23.32
N LEU A 10 14.75 -27.49 23.05
CA LEU A 10 14.49 -27.90 21.66
C LEU A 10 13.16 -27.42 21.03
N LEU A 11 12.28 -26.73 21.78
CA LEU A 11 10.99 -26.26 21.22
C LEU A 11 11.04 -24.84 20.63
N LEU A 12 11.98 -23.99 21.10
CA LEU A 12 12.05 -22.59 20.65
C LEU A 12 12.69 -22.44 19.26
N SER A 13 13.57 -23.37 18.87
CA SER A 13 14.32 -23.29 17.62
C SER A 13 13.50 -23.71 16.39
N PHE A 14 12.55 -24.63 16.54
CA PHE A 14 11.69 -25.07 15.44
C PHE A 14 10.65 -24.02 15.03
N THR A 15 10.11 -23.27 15.99
CA THR A 15 9.17 -22.17 15.71
C THR A 15 9.86 -21.01 15.00
N LEU A 16 11.10 -20.68 15.40
CA LEU A 16 11.93 -19.67 14.76
C LEU A 16 12.32 -20.06 13.33
N GLN A 17 12.69 -21.33 13.11
CA GLN A 17 13.03 -21.84 11.77
C GLN A 17 11.81 -21.86 10.84
N ALA A 18 10.62 -22.18 11.36
CA ALA A 18 9.38 -22.12 10.57
C ALA A 18 8.96 -20.69 10.25
N GLN A 19 9.17 -19.72 11.15
CA GLN A 19 8.91 -18.30 10.89
C GLN A 19 9.88 -17.71 9.87
N LYS A 20 11.18 -18.02 10.00
CA LYS A 20 12.22 -17.64 9.05
C LYS A 20 11.95 -18.23 7.66
N ASN A 21 11.69 -19.55 7.57
CA ASN A 21 11.31 -20.19 6.31
C ASN A 21 10.03 -19.59 5.70
N ARG A 22 9.06 -19.15 6.51
CA ARG A 22 7.81 -18.54 6.00
C ARG A 22 8.00 -17.09 5.52
N GLN A 23 8.94 -16.34 6.11
CA GLN A 23 9.35 -15.02 5.60
C GLN A 23 10.17 -15.15 4.30
N GLU A 24 11.11 -16.09 4.26
CA GLU A 24 11.88 -16.42 3.06
C GLU A 24 10.98 -16.94 1.93
N ARG A 25 9.92 -17.72 2.25
CA ARG A 25 8.93 -18.15 1.24
C ARG A 25 8.08 -16.99 0.70
N THR A 26 7.75 -16.00 1.53
CA THR A 26 7.01 -14.81 1.08
C THR A 26 7.89 -13.90 0.24
N GLU A 27 9.13 -13.64 0.65
CA GLU A 27 10.12 -12.90 -0.17
C GLU A 27 10.43 -13.62 -1.48
N SER A 28 10.57 -14.95 -1.45
CA SER A 28 10.77 -15.79 -2.63
C SER A 28 9.56 -15.76 -3.57
N THR A 29 8.33 -15.63 -3.08
CA THR A 29 7.15 -15.53 -3.94
C THR A 29 7.04 -14.14 -4.60
N TYR A 30 7.42 -13.06 -3.90
CA TYR A 30 7.56 -11.73 -4.51
C TYR A 30 8.72 -11.67 -5.51
N ASP A 31 9.87 -12.24 -5.17
CA ASP A 31 11.03 -12.36 -6.06
C ASP A 31 10.69 -13.23 -7.28
N THR A 32 9.96 -14.34 -7.11
CA THR A 32 9.56 -15.22 -8.22
C THR A 32 8.51 -14.55 -9.11
N THR A 33 7.54 -13.82 -8.56
CA THR A 33 6.59 -13.05 -9.38
C THR A 33 7.24 -11.86 -10.10
N MET A 34 8.26 -11.24 -9.51
CA MET A 34 9.07 -10.19 -10.16
C MET A 34 10.03 -10.77 -11.23
N ARG A 35 10.60 -11.96 -11.00
CA ARG A 35 11.46 -12.69 -11.95
C ARG A 35 10.67 -13.22 -13.14
N VAL A 36 9.45 -13.72 -12.93
CA VAL A 36 8.56 -14.18 -14.02
C VAL A 36 8.05 -13.01 -14.87
N THR A 37 7.98 -11.80 -14.32
CA THR A 37 7.52 -10.61 -15.07
C THR A 37 8.65 -9.76 -15.67
N ASN A 38 9.92 -10.10 -15.45
CA ASN A 38 11.09 -9.35 -15.94
C ASN A 38 11.09 -7.84 -15.55
N ARG A 39 10.33 -7.46 -14.51
CA ARG A 39 10.20 -6.06 -14.07
C ARG A 39 11.19 -5.77 -12.95
N LYS A 40 12.14 -4.86 -13.21
CA LYS A 40 13.08 -4.35 -12.20
C LYS A 40 12.31 -3.90 -10.94
N PRO A 41 12.81 -4.14 -9.72
CA PRO A 41 12.20 -3.57 -8.51
C PRO A 41 12.08 -2.06 -8.68
N VAL A 42 10.89 -1.52 -8.42
CA VAL A 42 10.63 -0.08 -8.55
C VAL A 42 11.46 0.63 -7.51
N LYS A 43 12.59 1.17 -7.95
CA LYS A 43 13.47 1.97 -7.10
C LYS A 43 12.92 3.38 -7.05
N MET A 44 12.07 3.66 -6.06
CA MET A 44 11.66 5.03 -5.77
C MET A 44 12.83 5.81 -5.18
N ASP A 45 12.98 7.06 -5.63
CA ASP A 45 14.03 7.95 -5.16
C ASP A 45 13.49 8.83 -4.01
N PRO A 46 13.92 8.64 -2.76
CA PRO A 46 13.35 9.36 -1.62
C PRO A 46 13.60 10.87 -1.67
N THR A 47 14.47 11.36 -2.55
CA THR A 47 14.72 12.79 -2.75
C THR A 47 13.71 13.47 -3.68
N LYS A 48 12.94 12.66 -4.44
CA LYS A 48 11.88 13.12 -5.34
C LYS A 48 10.52 13.14 -4.65
N ASP A 49 9.64 13.98 -5.13
CA ASP A 49 8.25 14.01 -4.67
C ASP A 49 7.44 12.81 -5.19
N ILE A 50 6.24 12.62 -4.63
CA ILE A 50 5.32 11.53 -4.99
C ILE A 50 5.04 11.51 -6.49
N VAL A 51 4.74 12.66 -7.09
CA VAL A 51 4.36 12.77 -8.52
C VAL A 51 5.53 12.39 -9.41
N GLN A 52 6.73 12.89 -9.09
CA GLN A 52 7.95 12.59 -9.82
C GLN A 52 8.27 11.08 -9.80
N ASN A 53 8.13 10.43 -8.65
CA ASN A 53 8.40 9.00 -8.53
C ASN A 53 7.32 8.13 -9.20
N ILE A 54 6.04 8.47 -9.04
CA ILE A 54 4.94 7.78 -9.72
C ILE A 54 5.09 7.91 -11.24
N ASN A 55 5.41 9.10 -11.76
CA ASN A 55 5.57 9.33 -13.19
C ASN A 55 6.74 8.54 -13.80
N ASN A 56 7.80 8.29 -13.03
CA ASN A 56 8.97 7.55 -13.50
C ASN A 56 8.83 6.02 -13.32
N SER A 57 7.68 5.54 -12.84
CA SER A 57 7.42 4.13 -12.57
C SER A 57 6.42 3.52 -13.55
N HIS A 58 6.78 2.38 -14.14
CA HIS A 58 5.89 1.61 -15.01
C HIS A 58 4.78 0.85 -14.28
N LEU A 59 4.69 0.94 -12.95
CA LEU A 59 3.66 0.23 -12.17
C LEU A 59 2.41 1.04 -11.89
N PHE A 60 2.44 2.36 -12.13
CA PHE A 60 1.39 3.29 -11.73
C PHE A 60 0.91 4.16 -12.90
N TYR A 61 1.07 3.68 -14.14
CA TYR A 61 0.73 4.46 -15.32
C TYR A 61 -0.77 4.86 -15.32
N SER A 62 -1.66 3.90 -15.06
CA SER A 62 -3.11 4.16 -15.04
C SER A 62 -3.51 5.07 -13.89
N PHE A 63 -2.93 4.87 -12.71
CA PHE A 63 -3.17 5.73 -11.55
C PHE A 63 -2.71 7.17 -11.82
N MET A 64 -1.52 7.36 -12.39
CA MET A 64 -1.01 8.69 -12.71
C MET A 64 -1.86 9.39 -13.77
N THR A 65 -2.34 8.64 -14.77
CA THR A 65 -3.25 9.15 -15.80
C THR A 65 -4.55 9.65 -15.17
N ALA A 66 -5.14 8.88 -14.25
CA ALA A 66 -6.34 9.30 -13.52
C ALA A 66 -6.08 10.56 -12.67
N ILE A 67 -4.98 10.59 -11.90
CA ILE A 67 -4.59 11.75 -11.07
C ILE A 67 -4.42 13.03 -11.90
N ARG A 68 -3.89 12.92 -13.12
CA ARG A 68 -3.80 14.03 -14.08
C ARG A 68 -5.18 14.48 -14.55
N GLY A 69 -6.02 13.54 -14.98
CA GLY A 69 -7.36 13.83 -15.48
C GLY A 69 -8.23 14.59 -14.47
N VAL A 70 -8.01 14.36 -13.16
CA VAL A 70 -8.78 15.01 -12.09
C VAL A 70 -8.07 16.20 -11.43
N GLY A 71 -6.91 16.61 -11.95
CA GLY A 71 -6.17 17.79 -11.46
C GLY A 71 -5.57 17.65 -10.06
N LEU A 72 -5.29 16.43 -9.58
CA LEU A 72 -4.71 16.21 -8.23
C LEU A 72 -3.17 16.30 -8.19
N VAL A 73 -2.52 16.47 -9.35
CA VAL A 73 -1.06 16.57 -9.47
C VAL A 73 -0.50 17.68 -8.60
N GLN A 74 -1.07 18.89 -8.69
CA GLN A 74 -0.57 20.05 -7.93
C GLN A 74 -0.70 19.84 -6.43
N THR A 75 -1.80 19.24 -5.97
CA THR A 75 -2.00 18.86 -4.57
C THR A 75 -0.91 17.92 -4.09
N LEU A 76 -0.61 16.87 -4.85
CA LEU A 76 0.40 15.86 -4.51
C LEU A 76 1.85 16.35 -4.67
N GLN A 77 2.08 17.49 -5.33
CA GLN A 77 3.36 18.20 -5.37
C GLN A 77 3.53 19.20 -4.22
N GLY A 78 2.47 19.45 -3.46
CA GLY A 78 2.49 20.33 -2.30
C GLY A 78 3.45 19.82 -1.20
N PRO A 79 3.66 20.64 -0.14
CA PRO A 79 4.66 20.38 0.89
C PRO A 79 4.46 19.06 1.66
N GLY A 80 3.25 18.50 1.68
CA GLY A 80 2.94 17.27 2.39
C GLY A 80 3.12 17.39 3.91
N PRO A 81 3.28 16.27 4.64
CA PRO A 81 3.40 14.92 4.10
C PRO A 81 2.06 14.32 3.65
N PHE A 82 2.11 13.52 2.59
CA PHE A 82 0.99 12.70 2.14
C PHE A 82 1.29 11.21 2.26
N THR A 83 0.25 10.41 2.47
CA THR A 83 0.28 8.95 2.32
C THR A 83 -0.59 8.60 1.13
N VAL A 84 0.00 8.01 0.09
CA VAL A 84 -0.72 7.61 -1.11
C VAL A 84 -0.79 6.09 -1.17
N PHE A 85 -1.98 5.54 -1.13
CA PHE A 85 -2.26 4.13 -1.38
C PHE A 85 -2.44 3.94 -2.89
N ALA A 86 -1.33 3.84 -3.63
CA ALA A 86 -1.35 3.82 -5.09
C ALA A 86 -1.73 2.42 -5.62
N PRO A 87 -2.88 2.26 -6.29
CA PRO A 87 -3.21 1.02 -6.96
C PRO A 87 -2.25 0.77 -8.12
N THR A 88 -1.74 -0.45 -8.23
CA THR A 88 -0.89 -0.83 -9.36
C THR A 88 -1.71 -0.96 -10.65
N ASP A 89 -1.05 -0.95 -11.79
CA ASP A 89 -1.73 -1.17 -13.08
C ASP A 89 -2.45 -2.53 -13.14
N SER A 90 -1.98 -3.54 -12.40
CA SER A 90 -2.70 -4.81 -12.24
C SER A 90 -4.04 -4.66 -11.49
N ALA A 91 -4.14 -3.73 -10.54
CA ALA A 91 -5.38 -3.40 -9.86
C ALA A 91 -6.38 -2.72 -10.81
N PHE A 92 -5.89 -1.91 -11.74
CA PHE A 92 -6.71 -1.32 -12.80
C PHE A 92 -7.19 -2.38 -13.80
N GLN A 93 -6.32 -3.29 -14.24
CA GLN A 93 -6.72 -4.39 -15.13
C GLN A 93 -7.81 -5.28 -14.53
N GLY A 94 -7.78 -5.50 -13.21
CA GLY A 94 -8.83 -6.24 -12.49
C GLY A 94 -10.13 -5.45 -12.27
N SER A 95 -10.16 -4.15 -12.58
CA SER A 95 -11.28 -3.25 -12.31
C SER A 95 -11.92 -2.72 -13.59
N SER A 96 -12.96 -3.40 -14.06
CA SER A 96 -13.72 -2.98 -15.26
C SER A 96 -14.51 -1.68 -15.06
N GLN A 97 -14.73 -1.26 -13.82
CA GLN A 97 -15.61 -0.13 -13.49
C GLN A 97 -14.91 1.23 -13.49
N VAL A 98 -13.57 1.27 -13.48
CA VAL A 98 -12.81 2.54 -13.41
C VAL A 98 -12.41 3.04 -14.79
N HIS A 99 -12.15 2.14 -15.75
CA HIS A 99 -11.79 2.53 -17.12
C HIS A 99 -12.81 3.46 -17.78
N PRO A 100 -14.13 3.22 -17.72
CA PRO A 100 -15.11 4.13 -18.33
C PRO A 100 -15.09 5.54 -17.72
N LEU A 101 -14.74 5.66 -16.43
CA LEU A 101 -14.66 6.95 -15.74
C LEU A 101 -13.43 7.77 -16.17
N MET A 102 -12.43 7.12 -16.76
CA MET A 102 -11.23 7.78 -17.28
C MET A 102 -11.40 8.23 -18.74
N GLU A 103 -12.38 7.68 -19.46
CA GLU A 103 -12.62 7.96 -20.89
C GLU A 103 -13.69 9.03 -21.13
N ASP A 104 -14.53 9.29 -20.13
CA ASP A 104 -15.64 10.24 -20.21
C ASP A 104 -15.46 11.42 -19.26
N ASP A 105 -15.32 12.62 -19.84
CA ASP A 105 -15.15 13.87 -19.11
C ASP A 105 -16.33 14.19 -18.18
N ASN A 106 -17.52 13.63 -18.43
CA ASN A 106 -18.68 13.80 -17.55
C ASN A 106 -18.49 13.11 -16.18
N HIS A 107 -17.55 12.16 -16.08
CA HIS A 107 -17.28 11.41 -14.85
C HIS A 107 -16.08 11.94 -14.05
N VAL A 108 -15.48 13.07 -14.44
CA VAL A 108 -14.30 13.65 -13.76
C VAL A 108 -14.54 13.87 -12.26
N ALA A 109 -15.74 14.28 -11.86
CA ALA A 109 -16.08 14.46 -10.45
C ALA A 109 -16.06 13.15 -9.66
N GLU A 110 -16.60 12.07 -10.23
CA GLU A 110 -16.58 10.73 -9.62
C GLU A 110 -15.15 10.19 -9.57
N LEU A 111 -14.40 10.30 -10.68
CA LEU A 111 -13.01 9.87 -10.73
C LEU A 111 -12.16 10.62 -9.69
N LYS A 112 -12.40 11.94 -9.51
CA LYS A 112 -11.72 12.74 -8.50
C LYS A 112 -11.99 12.22 -7.10
N LYS A 113 -13.24 11.82 -6.83
CA LYS A 113 -13.67 11.23 -5.57
C LYS A 113 -12.90 9.94 -5.27
N ILE A 114 -12.88 9.03 -6.25
CA ILE A 114 -12.16 7.75 -6.18
C ILE A 114 -10.67 7.99 -5.95
N MET A 115 -10.02 8.89 -6.71
CA MET A 115 -8.59 9.15 -6.57
C MET A 115 -8.26 9.82 -5.22
N SER A 116 -9.11 10.72 -4.74
CA SER A 116 -8.92 11.40 -3.45
C SER A 116 -9.04 10.45 -2.27
N LEU A 117 -9.85 9.39 -2.38
CA LEU A 117 -9.98 8.33 -1.37
C LEU A 117 -8.69 7.52 -1.16
N HIS A 118 -7.77 7.52 -2.13
CA HIS A 118 -6.47 6.85 -2.03
C HIS A 118 -5.39 7.72 -1.38
N ILE A 119 -5.71 8.96 -1.01
CA ILE A 119 -4.74 9.92 -0.50
C ILE A 119 -5.16 10.33 0.92
N VAL A 120 -4.25 10.17 1.87
CA VAL A 120 -4.44 10.52 3.27
C VAL A 120 -3.40 11.58 3.67
N PRO A 121 -3.81 12.70 4.31
CA PRO A 121 -2.88 13.63 4.92
C PRO A 121 -2.07 12.97 6.04
N GLY A 122 -0.79 13.31 6.12
CA GLY A 122 0.13 12.75 7.11
C GLY A 122 1.07 11.69 6.53
N LYS A 123 2.11 11.36 7.28
CA LYS A 123 3.08 10.32 6.93
C LYS A 123 2.78 9.02 7.69
N TRP A 124 2.10 8.09 7.03
CA TRP A 124 1.73 6.80 7.59
C TRP A 124 2.60 5.70 7.01
N THR A 125 3.77 5.46 7.59
CA THR A 125 4.59 4.27 7.30
C THR A 125 3.92 2.99 7.79
N ILE A 126 4.32 1.82 7.28
CA ILE A 126 3.85 0.52 7.77
C ILE A 126 4.06 0.40 9.28
N ARG A 127 5.22 0.84 9.79
CA ARG A 127 5.49 0.85 11.24
C ARG A 127 4.46 1.68 12.00
N SER A 128 4.23 2.93 11.60
CA SER A 128 3.26 3.81 12.28
C SER A 128 1.82 3.29 12.17
N LEU A 129 1.46 2.66 11.05
CA LEU A 129 0.16 2.01 10.89
C LEU A 129 0.01 0.83 11.87
N GLN A 130 1.03 -0.02 11.98
CA GLN A 130 1.02 -1.13 12.93
C GLN A 130 0.94 -0.66 14.38
N GLU A 131 1.65 0.42 14.73
CA GLU A 131 1.54 1.03 16.07
C GLU A 131 0.16 1.59 16.33
N ALA A 132 -0.45 2.28 15.36
CA ALA A 132 -1.81 2.79 15.46
C ALA A 132 -2.84 1.65 15.61
N LEU A 133 -2.68 0.57 14.84
CA LEU A 133 -3.53 -0.62 14.95
C LEU A 133 -3.47 -1.26 16.33
N LYS A 134 -2.28 -1.36 16.94
CA LYS A 134 -2.13 -1.88 18.31
C LYS A 134 -2.89 -1.04 19.33
N LYS A 135 -2.89 0.29 19.16
CA LYS A 135 -3.64 1.22 20.02
C LYS A 135 -5.15 1.19 19.75
N GLY A 136 -5.55 0.94 18.51
CA GLY A 136 -6.93 0.92 18.05
C GLY A 136 -7.60 -0.45 18.05
N ASN A 137 -7.15 -1.39 18.88
CA ASN A 137 -7.71 -2.75 18.96
C ASN A 137 -7.80 -3.47 17.61
N GLY A 138 -6.77 -3.30 16.76
CA GLY A 138 -6.64 -3.96 15.47
C GLY A 138 -7.26 -3.21 14.28
N GLN A 139 -7.78 -1.99 14.49
CA GLN A 139 -8.31 -1.13 13.43
C GLN A 139 -7.92 0.33 13.64
N VAL A 140 -7.71 1.08 12.56
CA VAL A 140 -7.56 2.53 12.63
C VAL A 140 -8.25 3.18 11.44
N ALA A 141 -9.05 4.21 11.72
CA ALA A 141 -9.70 5.01 10.69
C ALA A 141 -8.80 6.17 10.26
N LEU A 142 -8.60 6.35 8.96
CA LEU A 142 -7.86 7.47 8.39
C LEU A 142 -8.80 8.32 7.54
N VAL A 143 -8.77 9.63 7.73
CA VAL A 143 -9.54 10.58 6.90
C VAL A 143 -8.76 10.84 5.62
N THR A 144 -9.41 10.66 4.47
CA THR A 144 -8.81 10.85 3.14
C THR A 144 -8.99 12.29 2.66
N LEU A 145 -8.35 12.64 1.53
CA LEU A 145 -8.57 13.94 0.86
C LEU A 145 -9.99 14.10 0.33
N ASP A 146 -10.73 13.01 0.15
CA ASP A 146 -12.16 13.05 -0.18
C ASP A 146 -13.04 13.45 1.02
N GLY A 147 -12.48 13.46 2.23
CA GLY A 147 -13.19 13.67 3.49
C GLY A 147 -13.81 12.39 4.06
N GLU A 148 -13.95 11.33 3.27
CA GLU A 148 -14.38 10.02 3.73
C GLU A 148 -13.27 9.28 4.49
N LYS A 149 -13.66 8.38 5.39
CA LYS A 149 -12.73 7.55 6.16
C LYS A 149 -12.48 6.22 5.46
N ILE A 150 -11.21 5.80 5.42
CA ILE A 150 -10.81 4.43 5.11
C ILE A 150 -10.39 3.73 6.40
N MET A 151 -10.66 2.44 6.49
CA MET A 151 -10.26 1.61 7.64
C MET A 151 -8.99 0.86 7.30
N VAL A 152 -7.92 1.07 8.06
CA VAL A 152 -6.74 0.21 8.01
C VAL A 152 -6.97 -0.96 8.95
N LEU A 153 -6.67 -2.17 8.48
CA LEU A 153 -6.92 -3.44 9.16
C LEU A 153 -5.69 -4.33 9.08
N GLN A 154 -5.47 -5.15 10.11
CA GLN A 154 -4.55 -6.29 10.03
C GLN A 154 -5.29 -7.51 9.47
N LYS A 155 -4.86 -8.02 8.30
CA LYS A 155 -5.39 -9.25 7.69
C LYS A 155 -4.28 -10.31 7.63
N GLY A 156 -4.25 -11.18 8.63
CA GLY A 156 -3.19 -12.16 8.78
C GLY A 156 -1.83 -11.46 8.95
N LYS A 157 -0.91 -11.67 8.01
CA LYS A 157 0.42 -11.03 8.03
C LYS A 157 0.49 -9.69 7.28
N GLN A 158 -0.55 -9.32 6.55
CA GLN A 158 -0.57 -8.14 5.70
C GLN A 158 -1.49 -7.07 6.27
N LEU A 159 -1.17 -5.81 5.95
CA LEU A 159 -2.09 -4.69 6.16
C LEU A 159 -3.04 -4.60 4.97
N ALA A 160 -4.27 -4.18 5.24
CA ALA A 160 -5.24 -3.82 4.22
C ALA A 160 -5.91 -2.50 4.58
N ILE A 161 -6.35 -1.77 3.55
CA ILE A 161 -7.28 -0.66 3.69
C ILE A 161 -8.65 -1.11 3.16
N GLN A 162 -9.70 -0.62 3.79
CA GLN A 162 -11.08 -0.89 3.44
C GLN A 162 -11.85 0.40 3.24
N ASP A 163 -12.60 0.48 2.14
CA ASP A 163 -13.58 1.56 1.92
C ASP A 163 -14.92 1.26 2.62
N ARG A 164 -15.86 2.21 2.56
CA ARG A 164 -17.18 2.04 3.16
C ARG A 164 -18.06 0.99 2.47
N LYS A 165 -17.74 0.63 1.22
CA LYS A 165 -18.42 -0.43 0.46
C LYS A 165 -17.86 -1.83 0.78
N GLY A 166 -16.81 -1.90 1.59
CA GLY A 166 -16.20 -3.13 2.05
C GLY A 166 -15.10 -3.66 1.15
N THR A 167 -14.72 -2.95 0.08
CA THR A 167 -13.60 -3.31 -0.81
C THR A 167 -12.31 -3.35 0.00
N LEU A 168 -11.56 -4.44 -0.10
CA LEU A 168 -10.26 -4.58 0.57
C LEU A 168 -9.12 -4.39 -0.44
N ALA A 169 -8.26 -3.43 -0.15
CA ALA A 169 -6.99 -3.21 -0.85
C ALA A 169 -5.83 -3.62 0.07
N TYR A 170 -5.07 -4.63 -0.32
CA TYR A 170 -3.94 -5.15 0.45
C TYR A 170 -2.67 -4.37 0.12
N LEU A 171 -1.94 -3.98 1.16
CA LEU A 171 -0.70 -3.22 1.04
C LEU A 171 0.48 -4.16 0.78
N SER A 172 1.39 -3.71 -0.09
CA SER A 172 2.75 -4.25 -0.14
C SER A 172 3.44 -4.06 1.22
N PRO A 173 4.30 -5.00 1.67
CA PRO A 173 4.97 -4.93 2.98
C PRO A 173 6.12 -3.90 3.03
N THR A 174 6.31 -3.09 1.99
CA THR A 174 7.43 -2.15 1.88
C THR A 174 6.94 -0.71 1.75
N ASP A 175 7.46 0.17 2.61
CA ASP A 175 7.30 1.61 2.49
C ASP A 175 8.09 2.16 1.29
N GLN A 176 7.46 2.93 0.41
CA GLN A 176 8.18 3.72 -0.60
C GLN A 176 8.26 5.17 -0.12
N LEU A 177 9.38 5.55 0.52
CA LEU A 177 9.58 6.89 1.07
C LEU A 177 9.80 7.92 -0.04
N GLN A 178 9.20 9.10 0.15
CA GLN A 178 9.22 10.22 -0.79
C GLN A 178 9.60 11.50 -0.04
N LYS A 179 10.04 12.54 -0.77
CA LYS A 179 10.37 13.84 -0.18
C LYS A 179 9.20 14.43 0.61
N ASN A 180 7.99 14.32 0.06
CA ASN A 180 6.77 14.89 0.62
C ASN A 180 5.77 13.82 1.09
N GLY A 181 6.23 12.61 1.44
CA GLY A 181 5.31 11.57 1.91
C GLY A 181 5.80 10.13 1.85
N VAL A 182 4.85 9.23 1.70
CA VAL A 182 5.04 7.79 1.51
C VAL A 182 4.03 7.25 0.51
N ILE A 183 4.46 6.31 -0.33
CA ILE A 183 3.59 5.56 -1.22
C ILE A 183 3.50 4.12 -0.70
N HIS A 184 2.28 3.59 -0.64
CA HIS A 184 1.99 2.17 -0.44
C HIS A 184 1.36 1.62 -1.70
N MET A 185 1.95 0.56 -2.25
CA MET A 185 1.33 -0.17 -3.34
C MET A 185 0.13 -0.95 -2.83
N VAL A 186 -1.00 -0.85 -3.53
CA VAL A 186 -2.19 -1.65 -3.24
C VAL A 186 -2.69 -2.41 -4.47
N ASN A 187 -3.38 -3.52 -4.23
CA ASN A 187 -3.84 -4.43 -5.29
C ASN A 187 -5.32 -4.25 -5.70
N ALA A 188 -6.02 -3.27 -5.13
CA ALA A 188 -7.40 -2.95 -5.47
C ALA A 188 -7.62 -1.43 -5.43
N ILE A 189 -8.68 -0.97 -6.11
CA ILE A 189 -9.09 0.43 -6.15
C ILE A 189 -10.25 0.60 -5.16
N LEU A 190 -10.07 1.49 -4.18
CA LEU A 190 -11.12 1.89 -3.24
C LEU A 190 -12.22 2.70 -3.93
N ARG A 191 -13.44 2.59 -3.42
CA ARG A 191 -14.60 3.30 -3.95
C ARG A 191 -15.36 4.00 -2.81
N PRO A 192 -15.79 5.26 -3.01
CA PRO A 192 -16.78 5.87 -2.15
C PRO A 192 -18.08 5.09 -2.32
#